data_AF-A0A1B7HMM7-F1
#
_entry.id   AF-A0A1B7HMM7-F1
#
_cell.length_a   1.000
_cell.length_b   1.000
_cell.length_c   1.000
_cell.angle_alpha   90.00
_cell.angle_beta   90.00
_cell.angle_gamma   90.00
#
_symmetry.space_group_name_H-M   'P 1'
#
loop_
_entity.id
_entity.type
_entity.pdbx_description
1 polymer ?
#
loop_
_entity_poly.entity_id
_entity_poly.type
_entity_poly.pdbx_seq_one_letter_code
_entity_poly.pdbx_strand_id
1 'polypeptide(L)'
;MRRYIITDSDIYTAFQRWAVPGLKEQKMQTSFIREALCRLHPDKAILQYDVRVKLKNMAKRGLIKEIRLTPNSTIWMLIKGDPNGRN
;
A
#
# COMPACT_ATOMS: atom_id res chain seq x y z
N MET A 1 -12.41 -19.93 -7.17
CA MET A 1 -11.26 -19.30 -6.49
C MET A 1 -11.70 -17.93 -5.99
N ARG A 2 -11.74 -17.69 -4.66
CA ARG A 2 -12.23 -16.42 -4.10
C ARG A 2 -11.11 -15.37 -4.21
N ARG A 3 -11.39 -14.20 -4.81
CA ARG A 3 -10.41 -13.09 -4.88
C ARG A 3 -9.98 -12.70 -3.47
N TYR A 4 -8.68 -12.54 -3.27
CA TYR A 4 -8.12 -12.11 -2.00
C TYR A 4 -8.49 -10.65 -1.73
N ILE A 5 -8.97 -10.34 -0.52
CA ILE A 5 -9.33 -8.99 -0.12
C ILE A 5 -8.14 -8.39 0.60
N ILE A 6 -7.51 -7.38 -0.01
CA ILE A 6 -6.37 -6.67 0.57
C ILE A 6 -6.85 -5.78 1.72
N THR A 7 -6.35 -6.03 2.92
CA THR A 7 -6.68 -5.27 4.13
C THR A 7 -5.80 -4.03 4.28
N ASP A 8 -6.16 -3.12 5.18
CA ASP A 8 -5.31 -1.95 5.45
C ASP A 8 -3.98 -2.39 6.08
N SER A 9 -4.00 -3.36 6.99
CA SER A 9 -2.81 -3.92 7.64
C SER A 9 -1.84 -4.55 6.65
N ASP A 10 -2.34 -5.17 5.58
CA ASP A 10 -1.47 -5.70 4.52
C ASP A 10 -0.68 -4.58 3.84
N ILE A 11 -1.33 -3.43 3.57
CA ILE A 11 -0.67 -2.26 3.00
C ILE A 11 0.36 -1.71 3.98
N TYR A 12 0.00 -1.53 5.26
CA TYR A 12 0.95 -1.07 6.27
C TYR A 12 2.17 -1.99 6.40
N THR A 13 1.96 -3.30 6.42
CA THR A 13 3.03 -4.31 6.47
C THR A 13 3.90 -4.25 5.22
N ALA A 14 3.29 -4.09 4.04
CA ALA A 14 3.99 -3.93 2.77
C ALA A 14 4.90 -2.69 2.78
N PHE A 15 4.44 -1.58 3.35
CA PHE A 15 5.26 -0.38 3.53
C PHE A 15 6.37 -0.60 4.58
N GLN A 16 6.07 -1.24 5.72
CA GLN A 16 7.05 -1.52 6.78
C GLN A 16 8.26 -2.32 6.29
N ARG A 17 8.07 -3.23 5.32
CA ARG A 17 9.17 -4.01 4.74
C ARG A 17 10.25 -3.14 4.08
N TRP A 18 9.84 -2.06 3.45
CA TRP A 18 10.75 -1.10 2.79
C TRP A 18 10.97 0.14 3.65
N ALA A 19 10.33 0.18 4.82
CA ALA A 19 10.44 1.26 5.76
C ALA A 19 11.72 1.13 6.55
N VAL A 20 12.60 2.11 6.40
CA VAL A 20 13.62 2.35 7.43
C VAL A 20 12.89 2.87 8.67
N PRO A 21 13.11 2.29 9.87
CA PRO A 21 12.53 2.79 11.10
C PRO A 21 12.88 4.27 11.28
N GLY A 22 11.87 5.15 11.31
CA GLY A 22 12.05 6.60 11.51
C GLY A 22 11.94 7.48 10.26
N LEU A 23 11.88 6.92 9.05
CA LEU A 23 11.61 7.71 7.85
C LEU A 23 10.11 8.05 7.79
N LYS A 24 9.76 9.26 8.25
CA LYS A 24 8.45 9.88 8.00
C LYS A 24 8.30 10.06 6.48
N GLU A 25 7.07 9.93 5.96
CA GLU A 25 6.74 10.21 4.54
C GLU A 25 7.32 9.25 3.49
N GLN A 26 7.36 7.95 3.78
CA GLN A 26 7.82 6.96 2.82
C GLN A 26 6.92 6.86 1.60
N LYS A 27 7.54 6.90 0.42
CA LYS A 27 6.87 6.88 -0.88
C LYS A 27 7.12 5.55 -1.57
N MET A 28 6.08 4.93 -2.09
CA MET A 28 6.18 3.63 -2.75
C MET A 28 5.32 3.54 -4.00
N GLN A 29 5.83 2.88 -5.05
CA GLN A 29 5.07 2.61 -6.26
C GLN A 29 4.11 1.43 -6.05
N THR A 30 3.00 1.42 -6.80
CA THR A 30 2.02 0.32 -6.77
C THR A 30 2.64 -1.05 -7.05
N SER A 31 3.63 -1.12 -7.94
CA SER A 31 4.36 -2.35 -8.29
C SER A 31 5.12 -2.94 -7.10
N PHE A 32 5.86 -2.13 -6.36
CA PHE A 32 6.58 -2.56 -5.16
C PHE A 32 5.64 -2.97 -4.02
N ILE A 33 4.51 -2.25 -3.86
CA ILE A 33 3.47 -2.65 -2.89
C ILE A 33 2.92 -4.02 -3.26
N ARG A 34 2.60 -4.26 -4.54
CA ARG A 34 2.12 -5.55 -5.02
C ARG A 34 3.13 -6.66 -4.76
N GLU A 35 4.41 -6.43 -5.07
CA GLU A 35 5.45 -7.43 -4.84
C GLU A 35 5.55 -7.81 -3.36
N ALA A 36 5.55 -6.82 -2.46
CA ALA A 36 5.56 -7.07 -1.02
C ALA A 36 4.33 -7.89 -0.58
N LEU A 37 3.15 -7.57 -1.09
CA LEU A 37 1.91 -8.30 -0.82
C LEU A 37 1.96 -9.75 -1.34
N CYS A 38 2.47 -9.98 -2.55
CA CYS A 38 2.63 -11.34 -3.09
C CYS A 38 3.57 -12.19 -2.21
N ARG A 39 4.58 -11.58 -1.60
CA ARG A 39 5.47 -12.27 -0.65
C ARG A 39 4.81 -12.52 0.71
N LEU A 40 3.95 -11.62 1.17
CA LEU A 40 3.19 -11.81 2.41
C LEU A 40 2.11 -12.90 2.28
N HIS A 41 1.55 -13.03 1.07
CA HIS A 41 0.46 -13.95 0.76
C HIS A 41 0.82 -14.81 -0.47
N PRO A 42 1.76 -15.76 -0.34
CA PRO A 42 2.33 -16.50 -1.47
C PRO A 42 1.27 -17.31 -2.25
N ASP A 43 0.22 -17.77 -1.57
CA ASP A 43 -0.85 -18.58 -2.16
C ASP A 43 -1.97 -17.73 -2.79
N LYS A 44 -1.83 -16.40 -2.81
CA LYS A 44 -2.88 -15.48 -3.28
C LYS A 44 -2.47 -14.81 -4.57
N ALA A 45 -3.37 -14.83 -5.55
CA ALA A 45 -3.23 -14.03 -6.75
C ALA A 45 -3.56 -12.56 -6.44
N ILE A 46 -2.56 -11.69 -6.47
CA ILE A 46 -2.70 -10.26 -6.19
C ILE A 46 -2.49 -9.46 -7.48
N LEU A 47 -3.57 -8.84 -7.96
CA LEU A 47 -3.52 -8.02 -9.17
C LEU A 47 -3.12 -6.58 -8.83
N GLN A 48 -2.37 -5.96 -9.72
CA GLN A 48 -1.96 -4.56 -9.57
C GLN A 48 -3.18 -3.61 -9.50
N TYR A 49 -4.26 -3.96 -10.21
CA TYR A 49 -5.53 -3.24 -10.16
C TYR A 49 -6.13 -3.23 -8.75
N ASP A 50 -6.20 -4.37 -8.07
CA ASP A 50 -6.79 -4.49 -6.73
C ASP A 50 -5.99 -3.67 -5.71
N VAL A 51 -4.65 -3.71 -5.81
CA VAL A 51 -3.75 -2.88 -5.00
C VAL A 51 -4.04 -1.39 -5.24
N ARG A 52 -4.19 -0.95 -6.50
CA ARG A 52 -4.48 0.45 -6.83
C ARG A 52 -5.84 0.89 -6.30
N VAL A 53 -6.87 0.06 -6.40
CA VAL A 53 -8.21 0.35 -5.86
C VAL A 53 -8.14 0.49 -4.35
N LYS A 54 -7.44 -0.43 -3.67
CA LYS A 54 -7.23 -0.38 -2.23
C LYS A 54 -6.53 0.91 -1.79
N LEU A 55 -5.44 1.28 -2.45
CA LEU A 55 -4.68 2.49 -2.16
C LEU A 55 -5.54 3.75 -2.37
N LYS A 56 -6.32 3.83 -3.46
CA LYS A 56 -7.28 4.93 -3.65
C LYS A 56 -8.30 5.03 -2.52
N ASN A 57 -8.82 3.90 -2.04
CA ASN A 57 -9.76 3.89 -0.92
C ASN A 57 -9.12 4.35 0.39
N MET A 58 -7.88 3.92 0.67
CA MET A 58 -7.12 4.42 1.82
C MET A 58 -6.78 5.91 1.70
N ALA A 59 -6.52 6.39 0.49
CA ALA A 59 -6.27 7.81 0.23
C ALA A 59 -7.52 8.67 0.48
N LYS A 60 -8.69 8.20 0.04
CA LYS A 60 -9.98 8.84 0.36
C LYS A 60 -10.26 8.92 1.86
N ARG A 61 -9.74 7.97 2.64
CA ARG A 61 -9.82 7.94 4.12
C ARG A 61 -8.71 8.75 4.81
N GLY A 62 -7.79 9.36 4.06
CA GLY A 62 -6.69 10.16 4.62
C GLY A 62 -5.57 9.34 5.27
N LEU A 63 -5.50 8.02 5.04
CA LEU A 63 -4.45 7.15 5.61
C LEU A 63 -3.14 7.25 4.81
N ILE A 64 -3.26 7.42 3.49
CA ILE A 64 -2.14 7.58 2.55
C ILE A 64 -2.39 8.77 1.63
N LYS A 65 -1.33 9.29 1.01
CA LYS A 65 -1.35 10.34 0.00
C LYS A 65 -1.04 9.74 -1.37
N GLU A 66 -1.86 10.07 -2.37
CA GLU A 66 -1.50 9.89 -3.77
C GLU A 66 -0.58 11.05 -4.18
N ILE A 67 0.61 10.74 -4.69
CA ILE A 67 1.52 11.73 -5.27
C ILE A 67 1.72 11.35 -6.74
N ARG A 68 1.34 12.27 -7.63
CA ARG A 68 1.55 12.09 -9.07
C ARG A 68 2.91 12.67 -9.44
N LEU A 69 3.80 11.82 -9.96
CA LEU A 69 5.10 12.24 -10.46
C LEU A 69 5.01 12.67 -11.93
N THR A 70 4.28 11.89 -12.73
CA THR A 70 4.00 12.13 -14.15
C THR A 70 2.58 11.62 -14.46
N PRO A 71 2.00 11.91 -15.65
CA PRO A 71 0.67 11.42 -16.01
C PRO A 71 0.49 9.90 -15.84
N ASN A 72 1.59 9.14 -16.00
CA ASN A 72 1.61 7.68 -15.93
C ASN A 72 2.29 7.12 -14.67
N SER A 73 2.84 7.97 -13.80
CA SER A 73 3.58 7.53 -12.61
C SER A 73 2.94 8.09 -11.34
N THR A 74 2.47 7.17 -10.51
CA THR A 74 1.86 7.47 -9.21
C THR A 74 2.63 6.75 -8.11
N ILE A 75 3.05 7.52 -7.11
CA ILE A 75 3.62 7.00 -5.88
C ILE A 75 2.65 7.26 -4.72
N TRP A 76 2.73 6.40 -3.71
CA TRP A 76 1.84 6.40 -2.57
C TRP A 76 2.66 6.67 -1.33
N MET A 77 2.20 7.58 -0.49
CA MET A 77 2.90 7.98 0.71
C MET A 77 2.07 7.70 1.94
N LEU A 78 2.64 7.06 2.95
CA LEU A 78 1.96 6.93 4.24
C LEU A 78 1.92 8.29 4.95
N ILE A 79 0.72 8.74 5.32
CA ILE A 79 0.51 10.00 6.07
C ILE A 79 0.44 9.71 7.57
N LYS A 80 -0.28 8.65 7.96
CA LYS A 80 -0.41 8.19 9.33
C LYS A 80 0.04 6.73 9.44
N GLY A 81 1.28 6.54 9.88
CA GLY A 81 1.80 5.24 10.29
C GLY A 81 1.50 4.98 11.75
N ASP A 82 0.24 4.77 12.10
CA ASP A 82 -0.08 4.17 13.38
C ASP A 82 -0.13 2.64 13.17
N PRO A 83 0.76 1.85 13.79
CA PRO A 83 0.80 0.38 13.64
C PRO A 83 -0.52 -0.31 13.97
N ASN A 84 -1.42 0.37 14.69
CA ASN A 84 -2.66 -0.21 15.20
C ASN A 84 -3.91 0.10 14.37
N GLY A 85 -3.80 0.83 13.25
CA GLY A 85 -4.95 1.07 12.36
C GLY A 85 -6.16 1.72 13.04
N ARG A 86 -5.99 2.34 14.22
CA ARG A 86 -7.05 3.05 14.94
C ARG A 86 -7.18 4.48 14.40
N ASN A 87 -7.69 4.61 13.18
CA ASN A 87 -8.46 5.79 12.77
C ASN A 87 -9.73 5.33 12.06
#